data_AF-A0A7S3P2V1-F1
#
_entry.id   AF-A0A7S3P2V1-F1
#
_cell.length_a   1.000
_cell.length_b   1.000
_cell.length_c   1.000
_cell.angle_alpha   90.00
_cell.angle_beta   90.00
_cell.angle_gamma   90.00
#
_symmetry.space_group_name_H-M   'P 1'
#
loop_
_entity.id
_entity.type
_entity.pdbx_description
1 polymer ?
#
loop_
_entity_poly.entity_id
_entity_poly.type
_entity_poly.pdbx_seq_one_letter_code
_entity_poly.pdbx_strand_id
1 'polypeptide(L)'
;MSNIGNPAPLGLLAFGMTTLMLMYVEMEWCEKDFEVIVAGTAMALGGAGQVLVAIFEILKGSSFSFAVFGCYGFFWLGWALVYFERNKTDSLFGEASYQDGSTLWFTQWGILTSCFWVITWRKNHCLIFVFFCLLVTFFLLAAANARESVELRKAGGYFGFVTAAGAFYTGVAELINEEYGRHLLPGLMPVYRPQRKEITAESVGDLVEYDAKSNTLLLQFRGLQIKTLEHVQAVETAVESAILAAKSPDNRVHVVADYNACVISEDVQQAYWDMAKNMELKYYLSATRFNVSSFGTVVNQPMAVPTNRAQG
;
A
#
# COMPACT_ATOMS: atom_id res chain seq x y z
N MET A 1 7.55 -17.35 2.85
CA MET A 1 8.64 -16.56 3.48
C MET A 1 8.07 -15.93 4.73
N SER A 2 8.33 -16.48 5.92
CA SER A 2 7.86 -15.89 7.17
C SER A 2 8.83 -14.79 7.62
N ASN A 3 8.31 -13.56 7.75
CA ASN A 3 8.95 -12.34 8.25
C ASN A 3 9.85 -11.56 7.26
N ILE A 4 9.24 -10.94 6.25
CA ILE A 4 9.87 -9.88 5.42
C ILE A 4 9.56 -8.53 6.08
N GLY A 5 10.58 -7.67 6.27
CA GLY A 5 10.41 -6.33 6.83
C GLY A 5 9.52 -5.41 5.96
N ASN A 6 9.24 -4.19 6.41
CA ASN A 6 8.41 -3.26 5.64
C ASN A 6 9.21 -2.49 4.58
N PRO A 7 9.05 -2.75 3.26
CA PRO A 7 9.80 -2.01 2.24
C PRO A 7 9.14 -0.66 1.86
N ALA A 8 7.89 -0.41 2.28
CA ALA A 8 7.15 0.80 1.93
C ALA A 8 7.86 2.13 2.29
N PRO A 9 8.52 2.27 3.45
CA PRO A 9 9.25 3.49 3.78
C PRO A 9 10.34 3.83 2.77
N LEU A 10 11.08 2.83 2.28
CA LEU A 10 12.10 3.04 1.25
C LEU A 10 11.48 3.59 -0.04
N GLY A 11 10.33 3.04 -0.46
CA GLY A 11 9.64 3.51 -1.66
C GLY A 11 9.15 4.95 -1.55
N LEU A 12 8.65 5.35 -0.37
CA LEU A 12 8.22 6.72 -0.09
C LEU A 12 9.39 7.70 -0.02
N LEU A 13 10.49 7.31 0.62
CA LEU A 13 11.70 8.14 0.70
C LEU A 13 12.36 8.29 -0.68
N ALA A 14 12.41 7.21 -1.46
CA ALA A 14 12.89 7.22 -2.83
C ALA A 14 12.08 8.19 -3.70
N PHE A 15 10.75 8.07 -3.66
CA PHE A 15 9.85 9.00 -4.34
C PHE A 15 10.07 10.44 -3.89
N GLY A 16 10.05 10.67 -2.58
CA GLY A 16 10.15 11.99 -1.97
C GLY A 16 11.45 12.67 -2.36
N MET A 17 12.60 12.01 -2.20
CA MET A 17 13.89 12.61 -2.53
C MET A 17 14.03 12.95 -4.02
N THR A 18 13.66 12.03 -4.93
CA THR A 18 13.73 12.30 -6.37
C THR A 18 12.77 13.42 -6.79
N THR A 19 11.53 13.40 -6.27
CA THR A 19 10.54 14.45 -6.56
C THR A 19 11.02 15.80 -6.07
N LEU A 20 11.55 15.88 -4.84
CA LEU A 20 12.03 17.12 -4.24
C LEU A 20 13.09 17.79 -5.12
N MET A 21 14.03 16.99 -5.63
CA MET A 21 15.11 17.47 -6.50
C MET A 21 14.58 18.02 -7.83
N LEU A 22 13.64 17.33 -8.48
CA LEU A 22 13.03 17.85 -9.71
C LEU A 22 12.27 19.16 -9.44
N MET A 23 11.55 19.24 -8.33
CA MET A 23 10.74 20.41 -8.00
C MET A 23 11.58 21.66 -7.69
N TYR A 24 12.83 21.50 -7.21
CA TYR A 24 13.77 22.63 -7.12
C TYR A 24 14.04 23.25 -8.48
N VAL A 25 14.14 22.43 -9.53
CA VAL A 25 14.32 22.93 -10.90
C VAL A 25 13.04 23.60 -11.40
N GLU A 26 11.88 22.97 -11.21
CA GLU A 26 10.58 23.52 -11.66
C GLU A 26 10.26 24.87 -11.03
N MET A 27 10.67 25.08 -9.76
CA MET A 27 10.53 26.33 -9.03
C MET A 27 11.62 27.37 -9.36
N GLU A 28 12.64 27.00 -10.12
CA GLU A 28 13.84 27.81 -10.42
C GLU A 28 14.65 28.17 -9.17
N TRP A 29 14.74 27.24 -8.22
CA TRP A 29 15.59 27.37 -7.03
C TRP A 29 17.03 26.90 -7.28
N CYS A 30 17.25 26.16 -8.38
CA CYS A 30 18.56 25.78 -8.89
C CYS A 30 18.60 25.90 -10.42
N GLU A 31 19.80 25.81 -10.98
CA GLU A 31 20.06 25.80 -12.42
C GLU A 31 19.45 24.57 -13.10
N LYS A 32 19.07 24.71 -14.38
CA LYS A 32 18.50 23.59 -15.17
C LYS A 32 19.48 22.44 -15.37
N ASP A 33 20.78 22.71 -15.36
CA ASP A 33 21.81 21.68 -15.50
C ASP A 33 21.81 20.71 -14.31
N PHE A 34 21.19 21.08 -13.19
CA PHE A 34 20.93 20.19 -12.07
C PHE A 34 20.06 18.97 -12.46
N GLU A 35 19.25 19.07 -13.52
CA GLU A 35 18.42 17.96 -14.03
C GLU A 35 19.24 16.70 -14.37
N VAL A 36 20.53 16.82 -14.70
CA VAL A 36 21.41 15.66 -14.93
C VAL A 36 21.54 14.81 -13.66
N ILE A 37 21.70 15.47 -12.51
CA ILE A 37 21.76 14.79 -11.21
C ILE A 37 20.39 14.20 -10.86
N VAL A 38 19.31 14.95 -11.13
CA VAL A 38 17.93 14.46 -10.96
C VAL A 38 17.70 13.19 -11.78
N ALA A 39 18.12 13.14 -13.04
CA ALA A 39 17.98 11.97 -13.92
C ALA A 39 18.77 10.76 -13.40
N GLY A 40 19.99 10.96 -12.89
CA GLY A 40 20.76 9.91 -12.23
C GLY A 40 20.05 9.35 -10.99
N THR A 41 19.54 10.23 -10.12
CA THR A 41 18.78 9.84 -8.92
C THR A 41 17.44 9.19 -9.28
N ALA A 42 16.78 9.66 -10.33
CA ALA A 42 15.55 9.07 -10.87
C ALA A 42 15.79 7.67 -11.42
N MET A 43 16.94 7.39 -12.05
CA MET A 43 17.25 6.02 -12.46
C MET A 43 17.50 5.09 -11.26
N ALA A 44 18.37 5.51 -10.34
CA ALA A 44 18.86 4.63 -9.28
C ALA A 44 17.83 4.45 -8.15
N LEU A 45 17.33 5.56 -7.61
CA LEU A 45 16.55 5.57 -6.38
C LEU A 45 15.06 5.68 -6.67
N GLY A 46 14.63 6.78 -7.29
CA GLY A 46 13.22 7.03 -7.61
C GLY A 46 12.64 5.98 -8.57
N GLY A 47 13.49 5.39 -9.40
CA GLY A 47 13.11 4.41 -10.41
C GLY A 47 13.36 2.98 -9.95
N ALA A 48 14.60 2.50 -10.12
CA ALA A 48 14.96 1.12 -9.81
C ALA A 48 14.68 0.77 -8.33
N GLY A 49 15.01 1.65 -7.39
CA GLY A 49 14.70 1.49 -5.98
C GLY A 49 13.21 1.29 -5.71
N GLN A 50 12.33 2.10 -6.31
CA GLN A 50 10.89 1.93 -6.18
C GLN A 50 10.36 0.65 -6.84
N VAL A 51 10.88 0.27 -8.02
CA VAL A 51 10.51 -1.00 -8.66
C VAL A 51 10.89 -2.19 -7.79
N LEU A 52 12.07 -2.16 -7.14
CA LEU A 52 12.46 -3.19 -6.17
C LEU A 52 11.49 -3.23 -4.98
N VAL A 53 11.14 -2.07 -4.42
CA VAL A 53 10.13 -1.99 -3.34
C VAL A 53 8.79 -2.56 -3.79
N ALA A 54 8.36 -2.31 -5.02
CA ALA A 54 7.13 -2.87 -5.58
C ALA A 54 7.17 -4.40 -5.57
N ILE A 55 8.28 -5.01 -6.01
CA ILE A 55 8.47 -6.47 -6.00
C ILE A 55 8.35 -7.01 -4.57
N PHE A 56 8.98 -6.37 -3.59
CA PHE A 56 8.85 -6.80 -2.20
C PHE A 56 7.44 -6.59 -1.64
N GLU A 57 6.75 -5.53 -2.04
CA GLU A 57 5.36 -5.29 -1.63
C GLU A 57 4.40 -6.35 -2.17
N ILE A 58 4.52 -6.78 -3.44
CA ILE A 58 3.68 -7.87 -3.97
C ILE A 58 4.01 -9.21 -3.31
N LEU A 59 5.27 -9.47 -2.98
CA LEU A 59 5.68 -10.66 -2.21
C LEU A 59 5.13 -10.65 -0.78
N LYS A 60 4.98 -9.46 -0.18
CA LYS A 60 4.30 -9.25 1.11
C LYS A 60 2.77 -9.31 0.99
N GLY A 61 2.24 -9.43 -0.22
CA GLY A 61 0.83 -9.51 -0.56
C GLY A 61 0.25 -8.20 -1.08
N SER A 62 0.87 -7.04 -0.86
CA SER A 62 0.29 -5.71 -1.07
C SER A 62 0.14 -5.28 -2.55
N SER A 63 -1.00 -5.58 -3.17
CA SER A 63 -1.29 -5.18 -4.56
C SER A 63 -1.35 -3.66 -4.75
N PHE A 64 -1.90 -2.92 -3.78
CA PHE A 64 -1.98 -1.45 -3.86
C PHE A 64 -0.58 -0.83 -3.89
N SER A 65 0.28 -1.18 -2.93
CA SER A 65 1.63 -0.65 -2.88
C SER A 65 2.47 -1.09 -4.07
N PHE A 66 2.31 -2.34 -4.53
CA PHE A 66 2.93 -2.83 -5.76
C PHE A 66 2.58 -1.95 -6.95
N ALA A 67 1.28 -1.68 -7.17
CA ALA A 67 0.85 -0.84 -8.28
C ALA A 67 1.40 0.58 -8.15
N VAL A 68 1.32 1.18 -6.96
CA VAL A 68 1.82 2.54 -6.71
C VAL A 68 3.34 2.64 -6.95
N PHE A 69 4.14 1.83 -6.27
CA PHE A 69 5.60 1.91 -6.37
C PHE A 69 6.11 1.42 -7.71
N GLY A 70 5.47 0.43 -8.31
CA GLY A 70 5.79 -0.04 -9.65
C GLY A 70 5.55 1.06 -10.68
N CYS A 71 4.35 1.65 -10.68
CA CYS A 71 4.01 2.73 -11.61
C CYS A 71 4.93 3.95 -11.46
N TYR A 72 5.12 4.48 -10.25
CA TYR A 72 5.98 5.66 -10.07
C TYR A 72 7.48 5.35 -10.23
N GLY A 73 7.92 4.12 -9.95
CA GLY A 73 9.27 3.67 -10.29
C GLY A 73 9.50 3.66 -11.80
N PHE A 74 8.55 3.11 -12.58
CA PHE A 74 8.63 3.16 -14.04
C PHE A 74 8.44 4.57 -14.61
N PHE A 75 7.69 5.44 -13.94
CA PHE A 75 7.64 6.87 -14.27
C PHE A 75 9.03 7.49 -14.21
N TRP A 76 9.77 7.32 -13.10
CA TRP A 76 11.10 7.91 -12.94
C TRP A 76 12.14 7.32 -13.89
N LEU A 77 12.10 6.00 -14.12
CA LEU A 77 12.94 5.37 -15.14
C LEU A 77 12.65 5.93 -16.53
N GLY A 78 11.38 6.04 -16.91
CA GLY A 78 10.97 6.61 -18.20
C GLY A 78 11.36 8.08 -18.35
N TRP A 79 11.14 8.89 -17.31
CA TRP A 79 11.50 10.31 -17.29
C TRP A 79 13.00 10.50 -17.50
N ALA A 80 13.83 9.74 -16.77
CA ALA A 80 15.29 9.83 -16.91
C ALA A 80 15.78 9.38 -18.29
N LEU A 81 15.21 8.30 -18.84
CA LEU A 81 15.52 7.85 -20.20
C LEU A 81 15.19 8.92 -21.24
N VAL A 82 14.01 9.53 -21.16
CA VAL A 82 13.62 10.63 -22.06
C VAL A 82 14.55 11.83 -21.90
N TYR A 83 14.94 12.18 -20.68
CA TYR A 83 15.90 13.25 -20.41
C TYR A 83 17.26 12.99 -21.07
N PHE A 84 17.82 11.80 -20.90
CA PHE A 84 19.11 11.47 -21.51
C PHE A 84 19.05 11.41 -23.04
N GLU A 85 17.97 10.87 -23.61
CA GLU A 85 17.81 10.78 -25.07
C GLU A 85 17.64 12.17 -25.70
N ARG A 86 16.91 13.09 -25.06
CA ARG A 86 16.76 14.47 -25.55
C ARG A 86 18.08 15.23 -25.63
N ASN A 87 19.04 14.90 -24.77
CA ASN A 87 20.33 15.60 -24.68
C ASN A 87 21.46 14.92 -25.45
N LYS A 88 21.19 13.85 -26.21
CA LYS A 88 22.18 13.19 -27.09
C LYS A 88 22.16 13.79 -28.49
N THR A 89 23.34 13.99 -29.06
CA THR A 89 23.54 14.37 -30.47
C THR A 89 23.15 13.25 -31.44
N ASP A 90 23.29 11.98 -31.02
CA ASP A 90 22.86 10.77 -31.75
C ASP A 90 21.80 10.03 -30.92
N SER A 91 20.59 10.60 -30.84
CA SER A 91 19.50 9.97 -30.08
C SER A 91 19.08 8.63 -30.72
N LEU A 92 18.80 7.63 -29.88
CA LEU A 92 18.34 6.31 -30.33
C LEU A 92 16.91 6.35 -30.90
N PHE A 93 16.18 7.44 -30.66
CA PHE A 93 14.76 7.58 -30.99
C PHE A 93 14.46 8.76 -31.96
N GLY A 94 15.50 9.40 -32.50
CA GLY A 94 15.41 10.57 -33.39
C GLY A 94 15.29 11.92 -32.67
N GLU A 95 15.44 13.01 -33.43
CA GLU A 95 15.14 14.37 -32.97
C GLU A 95 13.62 14.60 -33.02
N ALA A 96 12.97 14.82 -31.88
CA ALA A 96 11.57 15.21 -31.86
C ALA A 96 11.24 16.10 -30.66
N SER A 97 10.56 17.21 -30.96
CA SER A 97 9.96 18.11 -29.97
C SER A 97 8.56 17.60 -29.63
N TYR A 98 8.36 17.13 -28.41
CA TYR A 98 7.12 16.49 -27.96
C TYR A 98 6.32 17.37 -27.00
N GLN A 99 6.15 18.67 -27.27
CA GLN A 99 5.44 19.54 -26.31
C GLN A 99 4.00 19.07 -26.02
N ASP A 100 3.25 18.71 -27.07
CA ASP A 100 1.93 18.08 -26.93
C ASP A 100 2.04 16.70 -26.25
N GLY A 101 3.09 15.96 -26.58
CA GLY A 101 3.38 14.65 -25.99
C GLY A 101 3.65 14.72 -24.48
N SER A 102 4.43 15.69 -24.01
CA SER A 102 4.71 15.94 -22.59
C SER A 102 3.46 16.38 -21.84
N THR A 103 2.61 17.20 -22.47
CA THR A 103 1.31 17.58 -21.94
C THR A 103 0.41 16.36 -21.72
N LEU A 104 0.29 15.49 -22.74
CA LEU A 104 -0.50 14.26 -22.66
C LEU A 104 0.11 13.25 -21.67
N TRP A 105 1.44 13.15 -21.62
CA TRP A 105 2.16 12.33 -20.65
C TRP A 105 1.78 12.72 -19.22
N PHE A 106 1.97 13.99 -18.84
CA PHE A 106 1.63 14.45 -17.49
C PHE A 106 0.13 14.32 -17.18
N THR A 107 -0.73 14.56 -18.18
CA THR A 107 -2.18 14.36 -18.03
C THR A 107 -2.52 12.91 -17.70
N GLN A 108 -1.91 11.94 -18.39
CA GLN A 108 -2.12 10.51 -18.14
C GLN A 108 -1.67 10.10 -16.73
N TRP A 109 -0.53 10.62 -16.26
CA TRP A 109 -0.07 10.38 -14.89
C TRP A 109 -0.96 11.06 -13.84
N GLY A 110 -1.54 12.23 -14.16
CA GLY A 110 -2.58 12.87 -13.34
C GLY A 110 -3.83 12.00 -13.21
N ILE A 111 -4.31 11.41 -14.30
CA ILE A 111 -5.47 10.50 -14.29
C ILE A 111 -5.17 9.25 -13.44
N LEU A 112 -4.02 8.61 -13.64
CA LEU A 112 -3.62 7.44 -12.83
C LEU A 112 -3.54 7.80 -11.34
N THR A 113 -2.94 8.94 -11.02
CA THR A 113 -2.83 9.46 -9.65
C THR A 113 -4.21 9.75 -9.05
N SER A 114 -5.17 10.21 -9.85
CA SER A 114 -6.57 10.40 -9.42
C SER A 114 -7.19 9.09 -8.96
N CYS A 115 -6.99 8.01 -9.71
CA CYS A 115 -7.47 6.67 -9.36
C CYS A 115 -6.86 6.21 -8.03
N PHE A 116 -5.55 6.35 -7.87
CA PHE A 116 -4.89 6.00 -6.61
C PHE A 116 -5.34 6.87 -5.44
N TRP A 117 -5.57 8.17 -5.65
CA TRP A 117 -6.05 9.09 -4.62
C TRP A 117 -7.41 8.67 -4.04
N VAL A 118 -8.34 8.22 -4.88
CA VAL A 118 -9.64 7.68 -4.40
C VAL A 118 -9.42 6.42 -3.56
N ILE A 119 -8.47 5.57 -3.94
CA ILE A 119 -8.14 4.34 -3.18
C ILE A 119 -7.51 4.69 -1.82
N THR A 120 -6.73 5.77 -1.72
CA THR A 120 -6.10 6.18 -0.45
C THR A 120 -7.09 6.66 0.60
N TRP A 121 -8.35 6.96 0.25
CA TRP A 121 -9.40 7.33 1.23
C TRP A 121 -9.69 6.24 2.26
N ARG A 122 -9.41 4.98 1.89
CA ARG A 122 -9.50 3.83 2.81
C ARG A 122 -8.19 3.59 3.57
N LYS A 123 -7.10 4.28 3.21
CA LYS A 123 -5.76 4.21 3.80
C LYS A 123 -5.61 5.14 4.99
N ASN A 124 -4.65 6.06 4.95
CA ASN A 124 -4.33 6.98 6.03
C ASN A 124 -4.29 8.42 5.49
N HIS A 125 -4.39 9.39 6.39
CA HIS A 125 -4.46 10.80 6.01
C HIS A 125 -3.18 11.31 5.32
N CYS A 126 -2.01 10.78 5.67
CA CYS A 126 -0.76 11.15 5.02
C CYS A 126 -0.78 10.78 3.53
N LEU A 127 -1.21 9.57 3.18
CA LEU A 127 -1.29 9.16 1.77
C LEU A 127 -2.36 9.91 1.01
N ILE A 128 -3.51 10.22 1.62
CA ILE A 128 -4.53 11.05 0.97
C ILE A 128 -3.96 12.42 0.59
N PHE A 129 -3.20 13.02 1.51
CA PHE A 129 -2.54 14.30 1.30
C PHE A 129 -1.49 14.23 0.20
N VAL A 130 -0.56 13.25 0.27
CA VAL A 130 0.51 13.07 -0.73
C VAL A 130 -0.08 12.88 -2.12
N PHE A 131 -1.05 11.98 -2.29
CA PHE A 131 -1.65 11.73 -3.59
C PHE A 131 -2.47 12.91 -4.11
N PHE A 132 -3.11 13.69 -3.23
CA PHE A 132 -3.80 14.91 -3.63
C PHE A 132 -2.82 15.96 -4.16
N CYS A 133 -1.73 16.24 -3.44
CA CYS A 133 -0.74 17.20 -3.89
C CYS A 133 -0.06 16.73 -5.18
N LEU A 134 0.22 15.42 -5.32
CA LEU A 134 0.79 14.85 -6.54
C LEU A 134 -0.14 14.98 -7.73
N LEU A 135 -1.43 14.73 -7.52
CA LEU A 135 -2.48 14.90 -8.52
C LEU A 135 -2.49 16.33 -9.08
N VAL A 136 -2.50 17.32 -8.18
CA VAL A 136 -2.47 18.73 -8.56
C VAL A 136 -1.16 19.07 -9.28
N THR A 137 -0.04 18.53 -8.81
CA THR A 137 1.29 18.70 -9.44
C THR A 137 1.26 18.27 -10.91
N PHE A 138 0.79 17.06 -11.20
CA PHE A 138 0.76 16.55 -12.58
C PHE A 138 -0.12 17.40 -13.50
N PHE A 139 -1.31 17.81 -13.05
CA PHE A 139 -2.18 18.65 -13.87
C PHE A 139 -1.63 20.07 -14.07
N LEU A 140 -0.95 20.65 -13.07
CA LEU A 140 -0.29 21.94 -13.22
C LEU A 140 0.89 21.85 -14.19
N LEU A 141 1.71 20.81 -14.12
CA LEU A 141 2.81 20.59 -15.08
C LEU A 141 2.29 20.32 -16.50
N ALA A 142 1.19 19.58 -16.65
CA ALA A 142 0.53 19.41 -17.95
C ALA A 142 0.05 20.76 -18.51
N ALA A 143 -0.65 21.56 -17.69
CA ALA A 143 -1.15 22.87 -18.10
C ALA A 143 -0.01 23.86 -18.39
N ALA A 144 1.10 23.78 -17.65
CA ALA A 144 2.29 24.57 -17.88
C ALA A 144 2.91 24.28 -19.25
N ASN A 145 3.03 23.00 -19.64
CA ASN A 145 3.54 22.61 -20.95
C ASN A 145 2.59 23.01 -22.08
N ALA A 146 1.27 22.83 -21.89
CA ALA A 146 0.26 23.18 -22.89
C ALA A 146 0.19 24.70 -23.19
N ARG A 147 0.53 25.54 -22.21
CA ARG A 147 0.45 27.00 -22.30
C ARG A 147 1.80 27.70 -22.32
N GLU A 148 2.89 26.95 -22.23
CA GLU A 148 4.26 27.46 -22.08
C GLU A 148 4.40 28.46 -20.90
N SER A 149 3.64 28.26 -19.83
CA SER A 149 3.59 29.19 -18.69
C SER A 149 4.59 28.81 -17.61
N VAL A 150 5.52 29.72 -17.33
CA VAL A 150 6.49 29.61 -16.24
C VAL A 150 5.79 29.66 -14.88
N GLU A 151 4.72 30.44 -14.75
CA GLU A 151 3.95 30.59 -13.51
C GLU A 151 3.26 29.29 -13.14
N LEU A 152 2.62 28.61 -14.12
CA LEU A 152 2.01 27.30 -13.91
C LEU A 152 3.07 26.23 -13.61
N ARG A 153 4.24 26.30 -14.26
CA ARG A 153 5.37 25.41 -13.97
C ARG A 153 5.83 25.54 -12.53
N LYS A 154 6.06 26.77 -12.06
CA LYS A 154 6.42 27.06 -10.67
C LYS A 154 5.34 26.63 -9.68
N ALA A 155 4.07 26.88 -10.01
CA ALA A 155 2.95 26.43 -9.18
C ALA A 155 2.93 24.89 -9.04
N GLY A 156 3.14 24.17 -10.15
CA GLY A 156 3.33 22.72 -10.14
C GLY A 156 4.53 22.32 -9.26
N GLY A 157 5.65 23.02 -9.41
CA GLY A 157 6.84 22.91 -8.56
C GLY A 157 6.54 22.98 -7.07
N TYR A 158 5.80 23.99 -6.61
CA TYR A 158 5.42 24.14 -5.21
C TYR A 158 4.55 22.99 -4.70
N PHE A 159 3.53 22.58 -5.47
CA PHE A 159 2.71 21.42 -5.09
C PHE A 159 3.52 20.13 -5.06
N GLY A 160 4.46 19.94 -5.98
CA GLY A 160 5.32 18.77 -6.00
C GLY A 160 6.33 18.78 -4.85
N PHE A 161 6.83 19.94 -4.45
CA PHE A 161 7.66 20.08 -3.25
C PHE A 161 6.90 19.66 -2.00
N VAL A 162 5.65 20.12 -1.83
CA VAL A 162 4.78 19.72 -0.71
C VAL A 162 4.47 18.23 -0.75
N THR A 163 4.25 17.68 -1.95
CA THR A 163 4.08 16.23 -2.16
C THR A 163 5.29 15.45 -1.67
N ALA A 164 6.49 15.87 -2.09
CA ALA A 164 7.75 15.25 -1.75
C ALA A 164 8.02 15.27 -0.24
N ALA A 165 7.81 16.43 0.39
CA ALA A 165 7.91 16.58 1.84
C ALA A 165 6.91 15.69 2.58
N GLY A 166 5.67 15.59 2.09
CA GLY A 166 4.65 14.70 2.63
C GLY A 166 5.04 13.22 2.52
N ALA A 167 5.60 12.79 1.38
CA ALA A 167 6.07 11.43 1.18
C ALA A 167 7.26 11.11 2.10
N PHE A 168 8.21 12.05 2.23
CA PHE A 168 9.35 11.92 3.14
C PHE A 168 8.89 11.78 4.60
N TYR A 169 7.98 12.65 5.04
CA TYR A 169 7.36 12.56 6.36
C TYR A 169 6.67 11.20 6.58
N THR A 170 5.88 10.75 5.59
CA THR A 170 5.16 9.47 5.68
C THR A 170 6.12 8.30 5.84
N GLY A 171 7.20 8.26 5.06
CA GLY A 171 8.22 7.20 5.13
C GLY A 171 8.95 7.19 6.48
N VAL A 172 9.38 8.35 6.97
CA VAL A 172 10.02 8.48 8.29
C VAL A 172 9.05 8.09 9.41
N ALA A 173 7.80 8.54 9.33
CA ALA A 173 6.80 8.23 10.34
C ALA A 173 6.46 6.74 10.41
N GLU A 174 6.53 6.02 9.29
CA GLU A 174 6.41 4.56 9.29
C GLU A 174 7.59 3.88 9.98
N LEU A 175 8.82 4.28 9.67
CA LEU A 175 10.02 3.74 10.34
C LEU A 175 9.97 4.00 11.84
N ILE A 176 9.61 5.21 12.27
CA ILE A 176 9.46 5.54 13.69
C ILE A 176 8.39 4.66 14.34
N ASN A 177 7.25 4.45 13.70
CA ASN A 177 6.22 3.59 14.28
C ASN A 177 6.66 2.12 14.39
N GLU A 178 7.48 1.64 13.45
CA GLU A 178 8.05 0.29 13.47
C GLU A 178 9.07 0.13 14.61
N GLU A 179 10.02 1.06 14.73
CA GLU A 179 11.06 1.03 15.78
C GLU A 179 10.50 1.19 17.19
N TYR A 180 9.45 2.02 17.36
CA TYR A 180 8.85 2.29 18.67
C TYR A 180 7.59 1.45 18.97
N GLY A 181 7.10 0.65 18.01
CA GLY A 181 5.93 -0.21 18.17
C GLY A 181 4.60 0.53 18.43
N ARG A 182 4.52 1.84 18.18
CA ARG A 182 3.33 2.66 18.43
C ARG A 182 3.27 3.88 17.52
N HIS A 183 2.06 4.39 17.28
CA HIS A 183 1.86 5.62 16.52
C HIS A 183 2.33 6.85 17.31
N LEU A 184 3.52 7.36 16.97
CA LEU A 184 4.07 8.58 17.58
C LEU A 184 3.73 9.82 16.78
N LEU A 185 3.82 9.73 15.45
CA LEU A 185 3.58 10.83 14.54
C LEU A 185 2.15 10.79 13.97
N PRO A 186 1.48 11.95 13.81
CA PRO A 186 0.10 12.00 13.35
C PRO A 186 -0.06 11.58 11.88
N GLY A 187 -1.29 11.22 11.51
CA GLY A 187 -1.72 11.04 10.12
C GLY A 187 -1.58 9.63 9.54
N LEU A 188 -0.80 8.74 10.17
CA LEU A 188 -0.67 7.34 9.75
C LEU A 188 -1.79 6.43 10.24
N MET A 189 -2.65 6.91 11.14
CA MET A 189 -3.82 6.15 11.55
C MET A 189 -4.80 5.99 10.37
N PRO A 190 -5.46 4.82 10.24
CA PRO A 190 -6.44 4.60 9.18
C PRO A 190 -7.60 5.58 9.30
N VAL A 191 -8.06 6.11 8.16
CA VAL A 191 -9.18 7.07 8.11
C VAL A 191 -10.47 6.42 8.57
N TYR A 192 -10.72 5.20 8.11
CA TYR A 192 -11.85 4.41 8.58
C TYR A 192 -11.40 3.41 9.63
N ARG A 193 -11.81 3.65 10.89
CA ARG A 193 -11.73 2.66 11.96
C ARG A 193 -13.08 1.96 12.09
N PRO A 194 -13.18 0.66 11.81
CA PRO A 194 -14.41 -0.06 12.14
C PRO A 194 -14.68 0.06 13.64
N GLN A 195 -15.96 0.18 14.00
CA GLN A 195 -16.38 0.20 15.39
C GLN A 195 -15.94 -1.11 16.05
N ARG A 196 -15.28 -1.01 17.21
CA ARG A 196 -14.85 -2.21 17.92
C ARG A 196 -16.10 -2.93 18.44
N LYS A 197 -16.24 -4.22 18.11
CA LYS A 197 -17.34 -5.07 18.56
C LYS A 197 -16.80 -6.06 19.58
N GLU A 198 -17.47 -6.17 20.73
CA GLU A 198 -17.23 -7.29 21.64
C GLU A 198 -17.92 -8.55 21.12
N ILE A 199 -17.38 -9.72 21.47
CA ILE A 199 -17.98 -11.00 21.12
C ILE A 199 -19.18 -11.23 22.06
N THR A 200 -20.38 -11.01 21.52
CA THR A 200 -21.67 -11.41 22.09
C THR A 200 -22.29 -12.53 21.26
N ALA A 201 -23.24 -13.30 21.83
CA ALA A 201 -23.92 -14.38 21.12
C ALA A 201 -24.58 -13.94 19.79
N GLU A 202 -25.06 -12.70 19.70
CA GLU A 202 -25.57 -12.11 18.46
C GLU A 202 -24.45 -11.74 17.48
N SER A 203 -23.35 -11.17 17.95
CA SER A 203 -22.22 -10.76 17.10
C SER A 203 -21.55 -11.93 16.38
N VAL A 204 -21.66 -13.13 16.95
CA VAL A 204 -21.07 -14.38 16.46
C VAL A 204 -21.75 -14.86 15.17
N GLY A 205 -23.05 -14.61 14.99
CA GLY A 205 -23.78 -14.93 13.78
C GLY A 205 -23.38 -14.08 12.56
N ASP A 206 -22.99 -12.82 12.81
CA ASP A 206 -22.49 -11.91 11.78
C ASP A 206 -21.03 -12.19 11.38
N LEU A 207 -20.31 -13.05 12.12
CA LEU A 207 -18.90 -13.35 11.85
C LEU A 207 -18.70 -14.19 10.60
N VAL A 208 -19.74 -14.85 10.09
CA VAL A 208 -19.57 -15.87 9.06
C VAL A 208 -20.58 -15.72 7.95
N GLU A 209 -20.09 -15.56 6.73
CA GLU A 209 -20.90 -15.57 5.52
C GLU A 209 -20.36 -16.65 4.59
N TYR A 210 -21.24 -17.47 4.02
CA TYR A 210 -20.85 -18.55 3.11
C TYR A 210 -21.32 -18.25 1.67
N ASP A 211 -20.37 -18.22 0.74
CA ASP A 211 -20.64 -18.17 -0.70
C ASP A 211 -20.59 -19.56 -1.32
N ALA A 212 -21.76 -20.11 -1.62
CA ALA A 212 -21.92 -21.42 -2.24
C ALA A 212 -21.33 -21.52 -3.66
N LYS A 213 -21.20 -20.41 -4.40
CA LYS A 213 -20.67 -20.44 -5.77
C LYS A 213 -19.18 -20.73 -5.81
N SER A 214 -18.45 -20.16 -4.86
CA SER A 214 -17.00 -20.29 -4.76
C SER A 214 -16.56 -21.30 -3.68
N ASN A 215 -17.51 -21.91 -2.96
CA ASN A 215 -17.25 -22.73 -1.78
C ASN A 215 -16.38 -21.98 -0.75
N THR A 216 -16.67 -20.69 -0.55
CA THR A 216 -15.85 -19.79 0.28
C THR A 216 -16.61 -19.35 1.52
N LEU A 217 -15.98 -19.53 2.68
CA LEU A 217 -16.40 -19.00 3.96
C LEU A 217 -15.68 -17.67 4.23
N LEU A 218 -16.43 -16.59 4.32
CA LEU A 218 -15.97 -15.25 4.67
C LEU A 218 -16.11 -15.07 6.19
N LEU A 219 -14.98 -14.90 6.88
CA LEU A 219 -14.94 -14.63 8.30
C LEU A 219 -14.79 -13.12 8.55
N GLN A 220 -15.80 -12.47 9.10
CA GLN A 220 -15.85 -11.03 9.36
C GLN A 220 -15.36 -10.67 10.77
N PHE A 221 -14.08 -10.90 11.07
CA PHE A 221 -13.47 -10.55 12.39
C PHE A 221 -13.16 -9.04 12.55
N ARG A 222 -13.75 -8.20 11.71
CA ARG A 222 -13.46 -6.78 11.65
C ARG A 222 -13.83 -6.07 12.96
N GLY A 223 -12.85 -5.43 13.60
CA GLY A 223 -13.03 -4.73 14.87
C GLY A 223 -13.30 -5.63 16.08
N LEU A 224 -13.22 -6.95 15.91
CA LEU A 224 -13.56 -7.93 16.95
C LEU A 224 -12.53 -7.93 18.08
N GLN A 225 -12.96 -8.14 19.32
CA GLN A 225 -12.07 -8.25 20.47
C GLN A 225 -12.10 -9.65 21.09
N ILE A 226 -11.03 -10.42 20.89
CA ILE A 226 -10.84 -11.76 21.46
C ILE A 226 -9.94 -11.61 22.70
N LYS A 227 -10.56 -11.58 23.88
CA LYS A 227 -9.86 -11.29 25.14
C LYS A 227 -9.83 -12.46 26.12
N THR A 228 -10.78 -13.39 26.00
CA THR A 228 -10.95 -14.50 26.94
C THR A 228 -10.98 -15.83 26.20
N LEU A 229 -10.76 -16.95 26.91
CA LEU A 229 -10.88 -18.29 26.32
C LEU A 229 -12.31 -18.58 25.83
N GLU A 230 -13.31 -18.02 26.50
CA GLU A 230 -14.71 -18.10 26.06
C GLU A 230 -14.90 -17.44 24.68
N HIS A 231 -14.21 -16.32 24.41
CA HIS A 231 -14.25 -15.69 23.08
C HIS A 231 -13.64 -16.61 22.02
N VAL A 232 -12.54 -17.30 22.33
CA VAL A 232 -11.89 -18.25 21.40
C VAL A 232 -12.84 -19.40 21.07
N GLN A 233 -13.47 -19.98 22.09
CA GLN A 233 -14.45 -21.07 21.94
C GLN A 233 -15.70 -20.62 21.16
N ALA A 234 -16.17 -19.40 21.40
CA ALA A 234 -17.30 -18.83 20.66
C ALA A 234 -16.98 -18.70 19.16
N VAL A 235 -15.78 -18.22 18.82
CA VAL A 235 -15.32 -18.15 17.42
C VAL A 235 -15.23 -19.55 16.82
N GLU A 236 -14.61 -20.51 17.51
CA GLU A 236 -14.49 -21.89 17.05
C GLU A 236 -15.85 -22.50 16.72
N THR A 237 -16.79 -22.42 17.67
CA THR A 237 -18.14 -22.97 17.56
C THR A 237 -18.89 -22.37 16.38
N ALA A 238 -18.77 -21.06 16.18
CA ALA A 238 -19.44 -20.33 15.10
C ALA A 238 -18.95 -20.75 13.72
N VAL A 239 -17.63 -20.80 13.57
CA VAL A 239 -16.99 -21.16 12.31
C VAL A 239 -17.29 -22.62 11.99
N GLU A 240 -17.17 -23.53 12.97
CA GLU A 240 -17.50 -24.95 12.79
C GLU A 240 -18.98 -25.14 12.42
N SER A 241 -19.89 -24.48 13.14
CA SER A 241 -21.33 -24.56 12.85
C SER A 241 -21.67 -24.07 11.45
N ALA A 242 -21.06 -22.97 11.00
CA ALA A 242 -21.28 -22.41 9.67
C ALA A 242 -20.75 -23.34 8.55
N ILE A 243 -19.60 -23.97 8.75
CA ILE A 243 -19.03 -24.93 7.80
C ILE A 243 -19.93 -26.15 7.67
N LEU A 244 -20.39 -26.70 8.79
CA LEU A 244 -21.31 -27.85 8.79
C LEU A 244 -22.66 -27.49 8.16
N ALA A 245 -23.15 -26.26 8.36
CA ALA A 245 -24.38 -25.77 7.74
C ALA A 245 -24.23 -25.54 6.23
N ALA A 246 -23.04 -25.20 5.74
CA ALA A 246 -22.75 -24.96 4.33
C ALA A 246 -22.89 -26.21 3.44
N LYS A 247 -22.84 -27.41 4.03
CA LYS A 247 -22.93 -28.71 3.33
C LYS A 247 -21.98 -28.81 2.13
N SER A 248 -20.77 -28.27 2.28
CA SER A 248 -19.76 -28.36 1.23
C SER A 248 -19.26 -29.81 1.08
N PRO A 249 -18.67 -30.17 -0.08
CA PRO A 249 -18.04 -31.48 -0.25
C PRO A 249 -17.00 -31.73 0.84
N ASP A 250 -17.09 -32.91 1.49
CA ASP A 250 -16.24 -33.33 2.62
C ASP A 250 -16.24 -32.39 3.83
N ASN A 251 -17.23 -31.48 3.93
CA ASN A 251 -17.26 -30.39 4.91
C ASN A 251 -16.03 -29.49 4.86
N ARG A 252 -15.38 -29.36 3.68
CA ARG A 252 -14.22 -28.48 3.51
C ARG A 252 -14.53 -27.27 2.63
N VAL A 253 -13.97 -26.11 3.00
CA VAL A 253 -14.25 -24.81 2.37
C VAL A 253 -12.98 -24.01 2.14
N HIS A 254 -12.98 -23.12 1.15
CA HIS A 254 -12.02 -22.03 1.11
C HIS A 254 -12.36 -21.01 2.18
N VAL A 255 -11.37 -20.40 2.83
CA VAL A 255 -11.61 -19.40 3.88
C VAL A 255 -10.94 -18.09 3.54
N VAL A 256 -11.70 -17.00 3.70
CA VAL A 256 -11.19 -15.62 3.63
C VAL A 256 -11.58 -14.91 4.91
N ALA A 257 -10.60 -14.51 5.73
CA ALA A 257 -10.86 -13.94 7.05
C ALA A 257 -10.42 -12.47 7.14
N ASP A 258 -11.36 -11.55 7.36
CA ASP A 258 -11.14 -10.12 7.61
C ASP A 258 -10.78 -9.85 9.08
N TYR A 259 -9.48 -9.71 9.35
CA TYR A 259 -8.96 -9.36 10.67
C TYR A 259 -8.80 -7.85 10.88
N ASN A 260 -9.35 -7.00 10.02
CA ASN A 260 -9.13 -5.56 10.09
C ASN A 260 -9.55 -4.99 11.46
N ALA A 261 -8.58 -4.43 12.20
CA ALA A 261 -8.73 -3.93 13.56
C ALA A 261 -9.24 -4.98 14.59
N CYS A 262 -9.12 -6.27 14.27
CA CYS A 262 -9.29 -7.35 15.24
C CYS A 262 -8.17 -7.28 16.28
N VAL A 263 -8.53 -7.44 17.54
CA VAL A 263 -7.58 -7.46 18.67
C VAL A 263 -7.69 -8.80 19.36
N ILE A 264 -6.57 -9.49 19.47
CA ILE A 264 -6.44 -10.74 20.21
C ILE A 264 -5.52 -10.45 21.39
N SER A 265 -6.02 -10.61 22.62
CA SER A 265 -5.21 -10.38 23.83
C SER A 265 -4.07 -11.38 23.90
N GLU A 266 -2.90 -10.94 24.39
CA GLU A 266 -1.72 -11.79 24.54
C GLU A 266 -2.03 -13.03 25.38
N ASP A 267 -2.86 -12.88 26.43
CA ASP A 267 -3.28 -13.97 27.33
C ASP A 267 -3.95 -15.15 26.62
N VAL A 268 -4.60 -14.91 25.47
CA VAL A 268 -5.37 -15.93 24.73
C VAL A 268 -4.85 -16.16 23.32
N GLN A 269 -3.78 -15.46 22.93
CA GLN A 269 -3.24 -15.50 21.58
C GLN A 269 -2.79 -16.90 21.18
N GLN A 270 -2.12 -17.62 22.09
CA GLN A 270 -1.69 -19.00 21.83
C GLN A 270 -2.88 -19.93 21.60
N ALA A 271 -3.87 -19.89 22.49
CA ALA A 271 -5.08 -20.70 22.37
C ALA A 271 -5.86 -20.41 21.08
N TYR A 272 -5.93 -19.14 20.67
CA TYR A 272 -6.53 -18.75 19.40
C TYR A 272 -5.80 -19.36 18.20
N TRP A 273 -4.46 -19.32 18.19
CA TRP A 273 -3.69 -19.87 17.07
C TRP A 273 -3.75 -21.40 16.99
N ASP A 274 -3.78 -22.07 18.14
CA ASP A 274 -3.97 -23.53 18.18
C ASP A 274 -5.35 -23.92 17.65
N MET A 275 -6.40 -23.20 18.06
CA MET A 275 -7.75 -23.36 17.51
C MET A 275 -7.78 -23.11 16.00
N ALA A 276 -7.21 -22.00 15.52
CA ALA A 276 -7.21 -21.66 14.11
C ALA A 276 -6.48 -22.70 13.25
N LYS A 277 -5.38 -23.28 13.77
CA LYS A 277 -4.62 -24.36 13.12
C LYS A 277 -5.43 -25.66 13.07
N ASN A 278 -6.15 -26.00 14.13
CA ASN A 278 -7.02 -27.17 14.16
C ASN A 278 -8.16 -27.03 13.13
N MET A 279 -8.77 -25.85 13.03
CA MET A 279 -9.78 -25.55 12.02
C MET A 279 -9.22 -25.65 10.59
N GLU A 280 -8.00 -25.16 10.37
CA GLU A 280 -7.32 -25.25 9.07
C GLU A 280 -7.09 -26.70 8.64
N LEU A 281 -6.57 -27.54 9.54
CA LEU A 281 -6.32 -28.96 9.27
C LEU A 281 -7.61 -29.74 9.01
N LYS A 282 -8.68 -29.43 9.74
CA LYS A 282 -9.94 -30.19 9.69
C LYS A 282 -10.83 -29.76 8.53
N TYR A 283 -10.89 -28.46 8.23
CA TYR A 283 -11.95 -27.89 7.39
C TYR A 283 -11.46 -27.07 6.20
N TYR A 284 -10.24 -26.54 6.18
CA TYR A 284 -9.90 -25.52 5.16
C TYR A 284 -9.25 -26.17 3.93
N LEU A 285 -9.77 -25.88 2.74
CA LEU A 285 -9.12 -26.18 1.45
C LEU A 285 -8.00 -25.18 1.16
N SER A 286 -8.24 -23.92 1.51
CA SER A 286 -7.24 -22.86 1.57
C SER A 286 -7.68 -21.83 2.61
N ALA A 287 -6.73 -21.08 3.16
CA ALA A 287 -7.00 -20.04 4.13
C ALA A 287 -6.26 -18.75 3.75
N THR A 288 -7.01 -17.67 3.57
CA THR A 288 -6.48 -16.35 3.24
C THR A 288 -6.89 -15.38 4.34
N ARG A 289 -5.92 -14.71 4.97
CA ARG A 289 -6.24 -13.58 5.84
C ARG A 289 -6.35 -12.33 4.99
N PHE A 290 -7.49 -11.68 5.05
CA PHE A 290 -7.66 -10.30 4.68
C PHE A 290 -7.11 -9.47 5.87
N ASN A 291 -5.82 -9.09 5.81
CA ASN A 291 -5.14 -8.35 6.90
C ASN A 291 -4.46 -7.03 6.45
N VAL A 292 -4.51 -5.98 7.26
CA VAL A 292 -4.12 -4.56 6.97
C VAL A 292 -2.69 -4.36 6.40
N SER A 293 -2.54 -3.91 5.14
CA SER A 293 -1.26 -3.65 4.43
C SER A 293 -0.36 -2.61 5.09
N SER A 294 0.88 -2.57 4.59
CA SER A 294 2.02 -1.64 4.82
C SER A 294 1.70 -0.18 5.13
N PHE A 295 0.52 0.29 4.73
CA PHE A 295 0.06 1.67 4.85
C PHE A 295 -1.17 1.83 5.76
N GLY A 296 -1.48 0.83 6.59
CA GLY A 296 -2.64 0.85 7.45
C GLY A 296 -3.96 0.46 6.77
N THR A 297 -4.00 -0.35 5.70
CA THR A 297 -5.26 -1.06 5.28
C THR A 297 -5.11 -2.27 4.40
N VAL A 298 -6.05 -3.21 4.56
CA VAL A 298 -6.04 -4.64 4.23
C VAL A 298 -5.43 -5.08 2.91
N VAL A 299 -4.45 -5.99 2.96
CA VAL A 299 -4.07 -6.91 1.88
C VAL A 299 -3.72 -8.35 2.35
N ASN A 300 -4.16 -9.31 1.52
CA ASN A 300 -4.08 -10.77 1.68
C ASN A 300 -2.69 -11.35 1.96
N GLN A 301 -2.54 -12.06 3.09
CA GLN A 301 -1.42 -12.99 3.33
C GLN A 301 -1.96 -14.39 3.68
N PRO A 302 -1.31 -15.47 3.19
CA PRO A 302 -1.55 -16.81 3.70
C PRO A 302 -1.14 -16.88 5.18
N MET A 303 -1.87 -17.67 5.97
CA MET A 303 -1.63 -17.81 7.40
C MET A 303 -0.20 -18.31 7.65
N ALA A 304 0.70 -17.44 8.11
CA ALA A 304 2.03 -17.89 8.55
C ALA A 304 1.89 -18.64 9.87
N VAL A 305 2.10 -19.95 9.84
CA VAL A 305 2.35 -20.79 11.01
C VAL A 305 3.67 -20.34 11.64
N PRO A 306 3.72 -20.04 12.95
CA PRO A 306 5.00 -19.91 13.64
C PRO A 306 5.71 -21.26 13.54
N THR A 307 6.77 -21.33 12.75
CA THR A 307 7.66 -22.49 12.78
C THR A 307 8.31 -22.52 14.15
N ASN A 308 7.99 -23.53 14.95
CA ASN A 308 8.71 -23.89 16.16
C ASN A 308 10.22 -23.87 15.85
N ARG A 309 10.94 -22.82 16.27
CA ARG A 309 12.34 -23.01 16.63
C ARG A 309 12.30 -23.80 17.93
N ALA A 310 12.30 -25.12 17.76
CA ALA A 310 12.61 -26.04 18.83
C ALA A 310 13.94 -25.59 19.43
N GLN A 311 13.92 -25.38 20.74
CA GLN A 311 15.10 -25.43 21.57
C GLN A 311 15.81 -26.75 21.30
N GLY A 312 17.07 -26.67 20.89
CA GLY A 312 18.03 -27.74 20.72
C GLY A 312 19.42 -27.14 20.82
#